data_AF-A0A1Y5F3D2-F1
#
_entry.id   AF-A0A1Y5F3D2-F1
#
_cell.length_a   1.000
_cell.length_b   1.000
_cell.length_c   1.000
_cell.angle_alpha   90.00
_cell.angle_beta   90.00
_cell.angle_gamma   90.00
#
_symmetry.space_group_name_H-M   'P 1'
#
loop_
_entity.id
_entity.type
_entity.pdbx_description
1 polymer ?
#
loop_
_entity_poly.entity_id
_entity_poly.type
_entity_poly.pdbx_seq_one_letter_code
_entity_poly.pdbx_strand_id
1 'polypeptide(L)'
;MKTWKKVILTFTTLALVSNLALGKRFTNQYSQFELPPGWSCALEGTEWVCQSENKDRKREAIIILAAKIRGNQDSLEQYQGYLKKTKTFTLPGGKTQVSEAVYTKKKSINSQQWIDSLHMASEVPGFYTRYMATVKADLGVAVTFSVGKDHYNSYKPVFDKIIETLRVFRQKKDSGKWSANKRNDSVVGDGSLIDDGGMGGDISGSSQRRRKKGSGGAEDYLIYGLIAAAIGFGAMKMKGGKKKKKKKSKK
;
A
#
# COMPACT_ATOMS: atom_id res chain seq x y z
N MET A 1 -10.28 58.55 -3.56
CA MET A 1 -10.65 57.51 -4.56
C MET A 1 -9.51 56.58 -5.00
N LYS A 2 -8.24 57.04 -5.09
CA LYS A 2 -7.10 56.18 -5.54
C LYS A 2 -6.65 55.10 -4.54
N THR A 3 -6.91 55.28 -3.25
CA THR A 3 -6.53 54.33 -2.18
C THR A 3 -7.46 53.12 -2.09
N TRP A 4 -8.76 53.31 -2.35
CA TRP A 4 -9.75 52.21 -2.32
C TRP A 4 -9.53 51.19 -3.44
N LYS A 5 -9.14 51.66 -4.65
CA LYS A 5 -8.77 50.76 -5.76
C LYS A 5 -7.56 49.89 -5.44
N LYS A 6 -6.57 50.42 -4.70
CA LYS A 6 -5.40 49.64 -4.26
C LYS A 6 -5.80 48.59 -3.23
N VAL A 7 -6.61 48.94 -2.23
CA VAL A 7 -7.10 47.99 -1.20
C VAL A 7 -7.92 46.86 -1.82
N ILE A 8 -8.81 47.16 -2.78
CA ILE A 8 -9.58 46.13 -3.49
C ILE A 8 -8.64 45.23 -4.31
N LEU A 9 -7.65 45.80 -4.99
CA LEU A 9 -6.67 45.03 -5.76
C LEU A 9 -5.86 44.08 -4.86
N THR A 10 -5.39 44.52 -3.69
CA THR A 10 -4.64 43.68 -2.74
C THR A 10 -5.51 42.57 -2.15
N PHE A 11 -6.78 42.85 -1.85
CA PHE A 11 -7.72 41.85 -1.32
C PHE A 11 -8.07 40.79 -2.37
N THR A 12 -8.17 41.18 -3.64
CA THR A 12 -8.46 40.26 -4.75
C THR A 12 -7.28 39.33 -5.04
N THR A 13 -6.04 39.81 -4.92
CA THR A 13 -4.84 38.96 -5.04
C THR A 13 -4.67 37.96 -3.89
N LEU A 14 -5.14 38.29 -2.67
CA LEU A 14 -5.02 37.38 -1.52
C LEU A 14 -6.04 36.23 -1.60
N ALA A 15 -7.22 36.47 -2.19
CA ALA A 15 -8.26 35.43 -2.36
C ALA A 15 -7.89 34.36 -3.41
N LEU A 16 -7.03 34.67 -4.38
CA LEU A 16 -6.62 33.76 -5.45
C LEU A 16 -5.57 32.71 -5.02
N VAL A 17 -4.94 32.86 -3.86
CA VAL A 17 -3.93 31.91 -3.34
C VAL A 17 -4.57 30.73 -2.57
N SER A 18 -5.90 30.72 -2.42
CA SER A 18 -6.63 29.74 -1.60
C SER A 18 -6.79 28.35 -2.22
N ASN A 19 -6.29 28.10 -3.43
CA ASN A 19 -6.32 26.78 -4.04
C ASN A 19 -5.17 25.92 -3.52
N LEU A 20 -5.18 25.62 -2.22
CA LEU A 20 -4.41 24.52 -1.67
C LEU A 20 -4.97 23.25 -2.30
N ALA A 21 -4.20 22.68 -3.24
CA ALA A 21 -4.47 21.36 -3.79
C ALA A 21 -4.46 20.34 -2.65
N LEU A 22 -5.64 20.10 -2.06
CA LEU A 22 -5.85 19.10 -1.03
C LEU A 22 -5.61 17.73 -1.65
N GLY A 23 -4.56 17.05 -1.18
CA GLY A 23 -4.29 15.66 -1.54
C GLY A 23 -5.48 14.78 -1.15
N LYS A 24 -5.87 13.85 -2.03
CA LYS A 24 -6.96 12.92 -1.74
C LYS A 24 -6.52 11.97 -0.63
N ARG A 25 -7.19 11.97 0.51
CA ARG A 25 -6.85 11.06 1.60
C ARG A 25 -7.34 9.64 1.30
N PHE A 26 -6.43 8.67 1.32
CA PHE A 26 -6.76 7.26 1.34
C PHE A 26 -6.87 6.78 2.79
N THR A 27 -7.91 6.00 3.09
CA THR A 27 -8.12 5.42 4.42
C THR A 27 -8.73 4.03 4.27
N ASN A 28 -8.24 3.08 5.06
CA ASN A 28 -8.85 1.76 5.22
C ASN A 28 -8.99 1.43 6.73
N GLN A 29 -9.21 0.16 7.08
CA GLN A 29 -9.39 -0.28 8.48
C GLN A 29 -8.10 -0.24 9.33
N TYR A 30 -6.93 -0.11 8.69
CA TYR A 30 -5.61 -0.29 9.33
C TYR A 30 -4.72 0.94 9.21
N SER A 31 -4.95 1.78 8.22
CA SER A 31 -4.01 2.80 7.80
C SER A 31 -4.65 3.95 7.03
N GLN A 32 -3.93 5.05 6.97
CA GLN A 32 -4.31 6.26 6.24
C GLN A 32 -3.08 7.00 5.76
N PHE A 33 -3.17 7.62 4.59
CA PHE A 33 -2.17 8.54 4.04
C PHE A 33 -2.80 9.40 2.93
N GLU A 34 -2.13 10.48 2.57
CA GLU A 34 -2.54 11.33 1.46
C GLU A 34 -1.98 10.82 0.14
N LEU A 35 -2.85 10.71 -0.87
CA LEU A 35 -2.46 10.39 -2.23
C LEU A 35 -2.14 11.67 -3.01
N PRO A 36 -1.15 11.62 -3.92
CA PRO A 36 -0.93 12.70 -4.86
C PRO A 36 -2.13 12.84 -5.81
N PRO A 37 -2.34 14.02 -6.41
CA PRO A 37 -3.40 14.23 -7.37
C PRO A 37 -3.36 13.22 -8.54
N GLY A 38 -4.53 12.73 -8.95
CA GLY A 38 -4.65 11.77 -10.06
C GLY A 38 -4.19 10.36 -9.72
N TRP A 39 -4.24 9.98 -8.43
CA TRP A 39 -4.01 8.61 -7.96
C TRP A 39 -5.26 8.05 -7.28
N SER A 40 -5.46 6.74 -7.43
CA SER A 40 -6.50 6.00 -6.73
C SER A 40 -5.99 4.63 -6.28
N CYS A 41 -6.64 4.09 -5.25
CA CYS A 41 -6.38 2.77 -4.71
C CYS A 41 -7.57 1.85 -4.94
N ALA A 42 -7.30 0.59 -5.25
CA ALA A 42 -8.28 -0.48 -5.32
C ALA A 42 -7.82 -1.67 -4.47
N LEU A 43 -8.76 -2.46 -3.95
CA LEU A 43 -8.45 -3.71 -3.27
C LEU A 43 -8.25 -4.80 -4.33
N GLU A 44 -7.04 -5.35 -4.42
CA GLU A 44 -6.69 -6.45 -5.30
C GLU A 44 -6.31 -7.65 -4.43
N GLY A 45 -7.23 -8.62 -4.28
CA GLY A 45 -7.05 -9.74 -3.36
C GLY A 45 -7.17 -9.28 -1.90
N THR A 46 -6.06 -9.28 -1.17
CA THR A 46 -5.97 -8.85 0.23
C THR A 46 -5.20 -7.54 0.42
N GLU A 47 -4.73 -6.96 -0.67
CA GLU A 47 -3.82 -5.82 -0.70
C GLU A 47 -4.48 -4.62 -1.34
N TRP A 48 -4.18 -3.43 -0.82
CA TRP A 48 -4.58 -2.18 -1.45
C TRP A 48 -3.50 -1.74 -2.43
N VAL A 49 -3.85 -1.67 -3.71
CA VAL A 49 -2.95 -1.27 -4.80
C VAL A 49 -3.32 0.13 -5.24
N CYS A 50 -2.41 1.09 -5.06
CA CYS A 50 -2.58 2.48 -5.49
C CYS A 50 -1.68 2.82 -6.69
N GLN A 51 -2.25 3.45 -7.71
CA GLN A 51 -1.57 3.80 -8.95
C GLN A 51 -2.12 5.13 -9.52
N SER A 52 -1.39 5.70 -10.48
CA SER A 52 -1.90 6.84 -11.24
C SER A 52 -3.09 6.43 -12.12
N GLU A 53 -4.09 7.31 -12.20
CA GLU A 53 -5.25 7.20 -13.09
C GLU A 53 -4.87 7.53 -14.54
N ASN A 54 -3.77 8.26 -14.74
CA ASN A 54 -3.21 8.52 -16.06
C ASN A 54 -2.61 7.23 -16.64
N LYS A 55 -3.12 6.76 -17.78
CA LYS A 55 -2.74 5.49 -18.40
C LYS A 55 -1.24 5.38 -18.74
N ASP A 56 -0.60 6.48 -19.11
CA ASP A 56 0.81 6.50 -19.48
C ASP A 56 1.70 6.41 -18.23
N ARG A 57 1.27 7.08 -17.15
CA ARG A 57 2.00 7.13 -15.87
C ARG A 57 1.70 5.96 -14.95
N LYS A 58 0.59 5.26 -15.16
CA LYS A 58 0.15 4.09 -14.37
C LYS A 58 1.21 2.99 -14.27
N ARG A 59 2.16 2.96 -15.21
CA ARG A 59 3.24 1.96 -15.29
C ARG A 59 4.57 2.41 -14.68
N GLU A 60 4.67 3.67 -14.28
CA GLU A 60 5.90 4.26 -13.75
C GLU A 60 6.10 3.88 -12.29
N ALA A 61 5.01 3.91 -11.51
CA ALA A 61 5.01 3.75 -10.06
C ALA A 61 3.76 3.04 -9.54
N ILE A 62 3.91 2.31 -8.44
CA ILE A 62 2.86 1.57 -7.75
C ILE A 62 3.11 1.62 -6.24
N ILE A 63 2.03 1.77 -5.47
CA ILE A 63 2.05 1.66 -4.02
C ILE A 63 1.21 0.45 -3.64
N ILE A 64 1.73 -0.42 -2.78
CA ILE A 64 0.98 -1.58 -2.30
C ILE A 64 0.98 -1.56 -0.79
N LEU A 65 -0.20 -1.73 -0.20
CA LEU A 65 -0.37 -1.80 1.24
C LEU A 65 -0.98 -3.14 1.62
N ALA A 66 -0.33 -3.83 2.56
CA ALA A 66 -0.82 -5.04 3.19
C ALA A 66 -0.81 -4.90 4.71
N ALA A 67 -1.82 -5.48 5.35
CA ALA A 67 -1.91 -5.62 6.79
C ALA A 67 -2.37 -7.03 7.13
N LYS A 68 -1.80 -7.62 8.19
CA LYS A 68 -2.22 -8.92 8.72
C LYS A 68 -2.18 -8.92 10.25
N ILE A 69 -2.83 -9.91 10.85
CA ILE A 69 -2.58 -10.27 12.24
C ILE A 69 -1.13 -10.77 12.35
N ARG A 70 -0.41 -10.25 13.35
CA ARG A 70 1.00 -10.58 13.59
C ARG A 70 1.15 -12.04 13.96
N GLY A 71 2.10 -12.71 13.32
CA GLY A 71 2.72 -13.91 13.83
C GLY A 71 3.93 -13.61 14.71
N ASN A 72 4.56 -14.66 15.22
CA ASN A 72 5.75 -14.55 16.09
C ASN A 72 6.97 -13.91 15.39
N GLN A 73 6.93 -13.78 14.07
CA GLN A 73 7.99 -13.20 13.25
C GLN A 73 7.70 -11.76 12.78
N ASP A 74 6.58 -11.17 13.22
CA ASP A 74 6.19 -9.81 12.87
C ASP A 74 6.62 -8.83 13.97
N SER A 75 7.92 -8.51 14.03
CA SER A 75 8.50 -7.47 14.91
C SER A 75 9.31 -6.45 14.10
N LEU A 76 9.55 -5.27 14.66
CA LEU A 76 10.38 -4.26 14.01
C LEU A 76 11.81 -4.77 13.78
N GLU A 77 12.33 -5.56 14.71
CA GLU A 77 13.67 -6.16 14.66
C GLU A 77 13.76 -7.19 13.53
N GLN A 78 12.77 -8.08 13.40
CA GLN A 78 12.71 -9.05 12.30
C GLN A 78 12.52 -8.37 10.95
N TYR A 79 11.65 -7.37 10.84
CA TYR A 79 11.50 -6.58 9.62
C TYR A 79 12.80 -5.88 9.24
N GLN A 80 13.48 -5.27 10.20
CA GLN A 80 14.78 -4.64 9.96
C GLN A 80 15.83 -5.66 9.51
N GLY A 81 15.88 -6.84 10.16
CA GLY A 81 16.79 -7.92 9.80
C GLY A 81 16.52 -8.47 8.40
N TYR A 82 15.26 -8.67 8.04
CA TYR A 82 14.84 -9.12 6.72
C TYR A 82 15.18 -8.08 5.63
N LEU A 83 14.79 -6.82 5.84
CA LEU A 83 15.01 -5.72 4.90
C LEU A 83 16.47 -5.25 4.81
N LYS A 84 17.39 -5.77 5.63
CA LYS A 84 18.83 -5.54 5.44
C LYS A 84 19.45 -6.51 4.44
N LYS A 85 18.80 -7.66 4.19
CA LYS A 85 19.37 -8.70 3.35
C LYS A 85 19.17 -8.38 1.87
N THR A 86 20.18 -8.70 1.07
CA THR A 86 20.02 -8.76 -0.38
C THR A 86 19.11 -9.94 -0.74
N LYS A 87 18.16 -9.70 -1.64
CA LYS A 87 17.28 -10.72 -2.19
C LYS A 87 17.85 -11.25 -3.50
N THR A 88 17.74 -12.55 -3.74
CA THR A 88 18.21 -13.19 -4.96
C THR A 88 17.04 -13.88 -5.65
N PHE A 89 16.83 -13.59 -6.92
CA PHE A 89 15.72 -14.12 -7.72
C PHE A 89 16.22 -14.76 -9.01
N THR A 90 15.57 -15.85 -9.40
CA THR A 90 15.81 -16.47 -10.71
C THR A 90 14.79 -15.95 -11.70
N LEU A 91 15.26 -15.20 -12.71
CA LEU A 91 14.44 -14.67 -13.79
C LEU A 91 14.05 -15.78 -14.78
N PRO A 92 12.92 -15.60 -15.50
CA PRO A 92 12.61 -16.45 -16.64
C PRO A 92 13.78 -16.52 -17.63
N GLY A 93 14.26 -17.73 -17.91
CA GLY A 93 15.48 -17.95 -18.71
C GLY A 93 16.76 -18.22 -17.90
N GLY A 94 16.65 -18.46 -16.58
CA GLY A 94 17.73 -18.98 -15.75
C GLY A 94 18.77 -17.95 -15.29
N LYS A 95 18.56 -16.66 -15.59
CA LYS A 95 19.43 -15.59 -15.12
C LYS A 95 19.12 -15.25 -13.67
N THR A 96 20.13 -15.13 -12.84
CA THR A 96 19.99 -14.68 -11.45
C THR A 96 20.04 -13.16 -11.37
N GLN A 97 19.09 -12.56 -10.66
CA GLN A 97 19.09 -11.15 -10.27
C GLN A 97 19.32 -11.06 -8.77
N VAL A 98 20.32 -10.29 -8.36
CA VAL A 98 20.54 -9.93 -6.96
C VAL A 98 20.07 -8.49 -6.75
N SER A 99 19.31 -8.25 -5.70
CA SER A 99 18.86 -6.91 -5.31
C SER A 99 19.96 -6.19 -4.54
N GLU A 100 20.01 -4.87 -4.67
CA GLU A 100 20.88 -4.03 -3.86
C GLU A 100 20.06 -3.39 -2.72
N ALA A 101 20.45 -3.63 -1.47
CA ALA A 101 19.89 -2.94 -0.33
C ALA A 101 20.60 -1.59 -0.15
N VAL A 102 19.92 -0.49 -0.45
CA VAL A 102 20.50 0.87 -0.43
C VAL A 102 20.61 1.37 1.01
N TYR A 103 19.53 1.27 1.78
CA TYR A 103 19.55 1.57 3.21
C TYR A 103 18.41 0.86 3.93
N THR A 104 18.57 0.68 5.24
CA THR A 104 17.50 0.24 6.15
C THR A 104 17.66 0.91 7.51
N LYS A 105 16.69 1.73 7.91
CA LYS A 105 16.74 2.53 9.14
C LYS A 105 15.40 2.55 9.88
N LYS A 106 15.44 2.81 11.19
CA LYS A 106 14.25 3.13 11.97
C LYS A 106 13.87 4.59 11.72
N LYS A 107 12.58 4.88 11.54
CA LYS A 107 12.04 6.24 11.37
C LYS A 107 10.76 6.36 12.18
N SER A 108 10.61 7.46 12.92
CA SER A 108 9.33 7.79 13.58
C SER A 108 8.50 8.68 12.67
N ILE A 109 7.24 8.33 12.48
CA ILE A 109 6.27 9.09 11.69
C ILE A 109 4.96 9.08 12.47
N ASN A 110 4.40 10.26 12.76
CA ASN A 110 3.13 10.41 13.49
C ASN A 110 3.09 9.56 14.78
N SER A 111 4.17 9.61 15.58
CA SER A 111 4.34 8.85 16.83
C SER A 111 4.31 7.32 16.68
N GLN A 112 4.51 6.81 15.47
CA GLN A 112 4.67 5.39 15.18
C GLN A 112 6.10 5.10 14.72
N GLN A 113 6.71 4.04 15.23
CA GLN A 113 8.01 3.57 14.76
C GLN A 113 7.86 2.72 13.49
N TRP A 114 8.64 3.03 12.45
CA TRP A 114 8.66 2.32 11.18
C TRP A 114 10.07 1.86 10.85
N ILE A 115 10.18 0.75 10.13
CA ILE A 115 11.37 0.40 9.38
C ILE A 115 11.21 0.98 7.97
N ASP A 116 12.07 1.93 7.63
CA ASP A 116 12.18 2.56 6.31
C ASP A 116 13.39 1.95 5.60
N SER A 117 13.15 1.25 4.50
CA SER A 117 14.19 0.59 3.72
C SER A 117 14.02 0.88 2.24
N LEU A 118 15.13 1.05 1.52
CA LEU A 118 15.14 1.23 0.07
C LEU A 118 16.00 0.14 -0.57
N HIS A 119 15.45 -0.49 -1.59
CA HIS A 119 16.16 -1.47 -2.40
C HIS A 119 16.07 -1.12 -3.89
N MET A 120 17.08 -1.53 -4.65
CA MET A 120 17.04 -1.60 -6.11
C MET A 120 16.87 -3.07 -6.52
N ALA A 121 15.97 -3.32 -7.48
CA ALA A 121 15.71 -4.63 -8.07
C ALA A 121 15.32 -5.73 -7.05
N SER A 122 14.68 -5.35 -5.95
CA SER A 122 14.17 -6.30 -4.94
C SER A 122 12.84 -6.94 -5.27
N GLU A 123 12.12 -6.36 -6.23
CA GLU A 123 10.76 -6.79 -6.61
C GLU A 123 10.66 -6.97 -8.11
N VAL A 124 10.98 -5.90 -8.84
CA VAL A 124 11.01 -5.88 -10.29
C VAL A 124 12.39 -5.37 -10.73
N PRO A 125 13.06 -6.05 -11.68
CA PRO A 125 14.32 -5.55 -12.23
C PRO A 125 14.18 -4.12 -12.74
N GLY A 126 15.14 -3.26 -12.37
CA GLY A 126 15.14 -1.84 -12.76
C GLY A 126 14.12 -0.96 -12.03
N PHE A 127 13.59 -1.42 -10.89
CA PHE A 127 12.76 -0.60 -10.00
C PHE A 127 13.47 -0.37 -8.66
N TYR A 128 13.30 0.84 -8.13
CA TYR A 128 13.49 1.09 -6.72
C TYR A 128 12.21 0.73 -5.97
N THR A 129 12.34 0.04 -4.84
CA THR A 129 11.24 -0.25 -3.93
C THR A 129 11.61 0.24 -2.54
N ARG A 130 10.79 1.15 -2.01
CA ARG A 130 10.89 1.61 -0.62
C ARG A 130 9.85 0.90 0.22
N TYR A 131 10.27 0.28 1.31
CA TYR A 131 9.44 -0.42 2.27
C TYR A 131 9.25 0.46 3.51
N MET A 132 8.01 0.54 3.95
CA MET A 132 7.61 1.10 5.24
C MET A 132 6.91 -0.01 6.01
N ALA A 133 7.63 -0.66 6.93
CA ALA A 133 7.10 -1.76 7.74
C ALA A 133 6.94 -1.34 9.21
N THR A 134 5.82 -1.70 9.83
CA THR A 134 5.55 -1.39 11.23
C THR A 134 4.65 -2.43 11.88
N VAL A 135 4.52 -2.29 13.19
CA VAL A 135 3.70 -3.09 14.07
C VAL A 135 2.79 -2.16 14.87
N LYS A 136 1.49 -2.44 14.90
CA LYS A 136 0.52 -1.74 15.76
C LYS A 136 -0.35 -2.76 16.51
N ALA A 137 -0.14 -2.89 17.82
CA ALA A 137 -0.80 -3.90 18.64
C ALA A 137 -0.60 -5.33 18.06
N ASP A 138 -1.67 -5.99 17.66
CA ASP A 138 -1.72 -7.31 17.03
C ASP A 138 -1.62 -7.26 15.49
N LEU A 139 -1.37 -6.09 14.88
CA LEU A 139 -1.23 -5.94 13.42
C LEU A 139 0.21 -5.69 12.95
N GLY A 140 0.60 -6.42 11.91
CA GLY A 140 1.77 -6.16 11.09
C GLY A 140 1.32 -5.43 9.83
N VAL A 141 1.95 -4.31 9.52
CA VAL A 141 1.58 -3.45 8.38
C VAL A 141 2.82 -3.17 7.56
N ALA A 142 2.74 -3.38 6.25
CA ALA A 142 3.79 -2.96 5.33
C ALA A 142 3.19 -2.22 4.13
N VAL A 143 3.88 -1.15 3.75
CA VAL A 143 3.58 -0.35 2.56
C VAL A 143 4.82 -0.32 1.69
N THR A 144 4.69 -0.67 0.42
CA THR A 144 5.76 -0.60 -0.56
C THR A 144 5.49 0.50 -1.57
N PHE A 145 6.53 1.25 -1.92
CA PHE A 145 6.51 2.29 -2.92
C PHE A 145 7.52 1.89 -4.00
N SER A 146 7.03 1.40 -5.13
CA SER A 146 7.87 0.92 -6.22
C SER A 146 7.81 1.88 -7.40
N VAL A 147 8.95 2.22 -7.98
CA VAL A 147 9.06 3.10 -9.15
C VAL A 147 10.21 2.68 -10.05
N GLY A 148 10.03 2.81 -11.37
CA GLY A 148 11.10 2.56 -12.34
C GLY A 148 12.32 3.46 -12.08
N LYS A 149 13.53 2.92 -12.24
CA LYS A 149 14.80 3.62 -12.00
C LYS A 149 14.84 5.01 -12.64
N ASP A 150 14.40 5.12 -13.88
CA ASP A 150 14.44 6.37 -14.67
C ASP A 150 13.48 7.45 -14.14
N HIS A 151 12.50 7.09 -13.31
CA HIS A 151 11.54 8.00 -12.71
C HIS A 151 11.75 8.19 -11.20
N TYR A 152 12.77 7.57 -10.61
CA TYR A 152 12.97 7.60 -9.17
C TYR A 152 13.11 9.04 -8.64
N ASN A 153 13.92 9.86 -9.31
CA ASN A 153 14.18 11.23 -8.85
C ASN A 153 12.92 12.11 -8.87
N SER A 154 11.99 11.88 -9.80
CA SER A 154 10.74 12.64 -9.87
C SER A 154 9.70 12.15 -8.85
N TYR A 155 9.65 10.84 -8.58
CA TYR A 155 8.69 10.28 -7.61
C TYR A 155 9.18 10.29 -6.17
N LYS A 156 10.48 10.32 -5.92
CA LYS A 156 11.03 10.36 -4.56
C LYS A 156 10.38 11.45 -3.68
N PRO A 157 10.32 12.74 -4.09
CA PRO A 157 9.68 13.76 -3.26
C PRO A 157 8.16 13.54 -3.11
N VAL A 158 7.52 12.90 -4.08
CA VAL A 158 6.09 12.54 -3.98
C VAL A 158 5.91 11.46 -2.91
N PHE A 159 6.71 10.39 -2.96
CA PHE A 159 6.67 9.32 -1.96
C PHE A 159 7.06 9.81 -0.56
N ASP A 160 8.04 10.72 -0.45
CA ASP A 160 8.42 11.33 0.83
C ASP A 160 7.21 12.01 1.50
N LYS A 161 6.43 12.79 0.75
CA LYS A 161 5.19 13.43 1.25
C LYS A 161 4.14 12.42 1.68
N ILE A 162 3.90 11.38 0.87
CA ILE A 162 2.94 10.31 1.24
C ILE A 162 3.37 9.66 2.56
N ILE A 163 4.66 9.34 2.67
CA ILE A 163 5.24 8.67 3.84
C ILE A 163 5.09 9.54 5.09
N GLU A 164 5.30 10.85 5.00
CA GLU A 164 5.12 11.77 6.14
C GLU A 164 3.68 11.79 6.67
N THR A 165 2.69 11.54 5.79
CA THR A 165 1.27 11.46 6.18
C THR A 165 0.84 10.07 6.65
N LEU A 166 1.71 9.06 6.61
CA LEU A 166 1.35 7.69 7.01
C LEU A 166 0.90 7.64 8.47
N ARG A 167 -0.29 7.07 8.67
CA ARG A 167 -0.86 6.74 9.97
C ARG A 167 -1.27 5.28 9.95
N VAL A 168 -1.05 4.60 11.07
CA VAL A 168 -1.51 3.23 11.30
C VAL A 168 -2.37 3.20 12.56
N PHE A 169 -3.47 2.47 12.49
CA PHE A 169 -4.41 2.32 13.59
C PHE A 169 -4.92 0.90 13.67
N ARG A 170 -5.33 0.50 14.87
CA ARG A 170 -6.03 -0.76 15.11
C ARG A 170 -7.46 -0.40 15.49
N GLN A 171 -8.40 -0.54 14.55
CA GLN A 171 -9.81 -0.52 14.91
C GLN A 171 -10.07 -1.78 15.75
N LYS A 172 -10.23 -1.62 17.06
CA LYS A 172 -10.80 -2.68 17.89
C LYS A 172 -12.27 -2.76 17.49
N LYS A 173 -12.76 -3.94 17.10
CA LYS A 173 -14.20 -4.20 17.25
C LYS A 173 -14.43 -4.07 18.74
N ASP A 174 -15.20 -3.08 19.17
CA ASP A 174 -15.82 -3.18 20.48
C ASP A 174 -16.60 -4.50 20.43
N SER A 175 -16.06 -5.50 21.11
CA SER A 175 -16.89 -6.60 21.57
C SER A 175 -17.76 -5.97 22.63
N GLY A 176 -18.80 -5.29 22.17
CA GLY A 176 -19.84 -4.74 23.02
C GLY A 176 -20.38 -5.93 23.80
N LYS A 177 -19.80 -6.16 24.98
CA LYS A 177 -20.40 -6.97 26.00
C LYS A 177 -21.56 -6.13 26.47
N TRP A 178 -22.64 -6.17 25.70
CA TRP A 178 -23.91 -5.62 26.08
C TRP A 178 -24.33 -6.40 27.32
N SER A 179 -24.04 -5.87 28.50
CA SER A 179 -24.71 -6.34 29.70
C SER A 179 -26.15 -5.86 29.55
N ALA A 180 -26.99 -6.73 28.99
CA ALA A 180 -28.43 -6.56 29.11
C ALA A 180 -28.74 -6.63 30.61
N ASN A 181 -28.83 -5.46 31.24
CA ASN A 181 -29.53 -5.37 32.52
C ASN A 181 -30.98 -5.75 32.20
N LYS A 182 -31.37 -6.95 32.64
CA LYS A 182 -32.77 -7.36 32.69
C LYS A 182 -33.53 -6.34 33.54
N ARG A 183 -34.21 -5.40 32.89
CA ARG A 183 -35.43 -4.80 33.42
C ARG A 183 -36.42 -4.67 32.27
N ASN A 184 -37.52 -5.40 32.42
CA ASN A 184 -38.77 -5.22 31.69
C ASN A 184 -39.08 -3.73 31.62
N ASP A 185 -39.34 -3.20 30.42
CA ASP A 185 -40.71 -2.83 30.06
C ASP A 185 -40.81 -2.54 28.55
N SER A 186 -42.02 -2.65 28.06
CA SER A 186 -42.42 -2.82 26.67
C SER A 186 -42.33 -1.53 25.86
N VAL A 187 -41.56 -1.50 24.76
CA VAL A 187 -41.84 -0.64 23.60
C VAL A 187 -41.43 -1.37 22.33
N VAL A 188 -42.41 -2.02 21.71
CA VAL A 188 -42.36 -2.44 20.32
C VAL A 188 -42.57 -1.18 19.48
N GLY A 189 -41.52 -0.76 18.77
CA GLY A 189 -41.56 0.23 17.71
C GLY A 189 -40.93 -0.37 16.47
N ASP A 190 -41.75 -1.12 15.75
CA ASP A 190 -41.47 -1.76 14.46
C ASP A 190 -40.95 -0.75 13.42
N GLY A 191 -39.93 -1.17 12.69
CA GLY A 191 -39.19 -0.36 11.73
C GLY A 191 -38.12 -1.16 11.01
N SER A 192 -38.50 -2.32 10.45
CA SER A 192 -37.89 -2.98 9.29
C SER A 192 -36.37 -2.86 9.16
N LEU A 193 -35.65 -3.72 9.88
CA LEU A 193 -34.28 -4.10 9.54
C LEU A 193 -34.34 -4.97 8.28
N ILE A 194 -33.90 -4.39 7.16
CA ILE A 194 -33.52 -5.19 5.98
C ILE A 194 -32.28 -5.98 6.39
N ASP A 195 -32.53 -7.23 6.77
CA ASP A 195 -31.61 -8.35 6.73
C ASP A 195 -31.24 -8.59 5.27
N ASP A 196 -30.02 -8.21 4.89
CA ASP A 196 -29.39 -8.76 3.70
C ASP A 196 -28.01 -9.30 4.07
N GLY A 197 -28.01 -10.59 4.41
CA GLY A 197 -27.02 -11.51 3.86
C GLY A 197 -25.65 -11.44 4.53
N GLY A 198 -25.44 -12.35 5.48
CA GLY A 198 -24.16 -12.56 6.13
C GLY A 198 -22.99 -12.72 5.15
N MET A 199 -21.98 -11.87 5.32
CA MET A 199 -20.60 -12.12 4.91
C MET A 199 -19.70 -12.02 6.14
N GLY A 200 -19.92 -12.96 7.07
CA GLY A 200 -18.89 -13.42 8.00
C GLY A 200 -17.86 -14.22 7.21
N GLY A 201 -17.05 -13.53 6.41
CA GLY A 201 -15.93 -14.11 5.68
C GLY A 201 -14.65 -13.87 6.47
N ASP A 202 -14.30 -14.81 7.35
CA ASP A 202 -12.93 -15.01 7.78
C ASP A 202 -12.09 -15.25 6.51
N ILE A 203 -11.30 -14.26 6.09
CA ILE A 203 -10.31 -14.42 5.02
C ILE A 203 -9.07 -15.10 5.64
N SER A 204 -9.26 -16.33 6.09
CA SER A 204 -8.20 -17.30 6.29
C SER A 204 -8.61 -18.54 5.50
N GLY A 205 -7.98 -18.75 4.35
CA GLY A 205 -8.27 -19.86 3.46
C GLY A 205 -8.04 -21.20 4.15
N SER A 206 -9.10 -21.82 4.67
CA SER A 206 -9.15 -23.24 5.00
C SER A 206 -9.74 -24.01 3.82
N SER A 207 -8.88 -24.36 2.86
CA SER A 207 -9.18 -25.45 1.91
C SER A 207 -8.38 -26.67 2.33
N GLN A 208 -9.07 -27.53 3.07
CA GLN A 208 -8.60 -28.83 3.48
C GLN A 208 -8.47 -29.75 2.26
N ARG A 209 -7.26 -29.93 1.74
CA ARG A 209 -6.86 -31.14 1.01
C ARG A 209 -5.62 -31.74 1.66
N ARG A 210 -5.86 -32.81 2.43
CA ARG A 210 -4.83 -33.74 2.91
C ARG A 210 -4.03 -34.27 1.72
N ARG A 211 -2.71 -34.04 1.72
CA ARG A 211 -1.67 -35.00 1.30
C ARG A 211 -0.33 -34.64 1.95
N LYS A 212 0.48 -35.68 2.14
CA LYS A 212 1.49 -35.88 3.19
C LYS A 212 2.86 -35.29 2.83
N LYS A 213 3.55 -34.76 3.86
CA LYS A 213 5.00 -34.72 4.12
C LYS A 213 5.93 -33.98 3.14
N GLY A 214 6.42 -32.84 3.61
CA GLY A 214 7.63 -32.15 3.15
C GLY A 214 7.89 -30.95 4.05
N SER A 215 8.78 -31.11 5.03
CA SER A 215 9.23 -30.07 5.95
C SER A 215 9.91 -28.93 5.18
N GLY A 216 9.25 -27.79 5.06
CA GLY A 216 9.80 -26.55 4.53
C GLY A 216 9.05 -25.37 5.14
N GLY A 217 9.78 -24.49 5.81
CA GLY A 217 9.25 -23.43 6.68
C GLY A 217 8.20 -22.56 5.99
N ALA A 218 7.08 -22.35 6.68
CA ALA A 218 6.06 -21.39 6.32
C ALA A 218 6.60 -19.97 6.60
N GLU A 219 7.49 -19.49 5.74
CA GLU A 219 8.07 -18.16 5.83
C GLU A 219 7.21 -17.14 5.06
N ASP A 220 6.64 -16.21 5.83
CA ASP A 220 6.44 -14.78 5.51
C ASP A 220 5.54 -14.35 4.34
N TYR A 221 4.33 -14.90 4.27
CA TYR A 221 3.33 -14.59 3.23
C TYR A 221 2.99 -13.10 3.03
N LEU A 222 3.24 -12.19 3.99
CA LEU A 222 2.89 -10.77 3.82
C LEU A 222 3.86 -10.06 2.88
N ILE A 223 5.17 -10.17 3.13
CA ILE A 223 6.16 -9.54 2.26
C ILE A 223 6.21 -10.31 0.94
N TYR A 224 6.06 -11.64 0.94
CA TYR A 224 5.93 -12.42 -0.30
C TYR A 224 4.66 -12.11 -1.11
N GLY A 225 3.54 -11.76 -0.46
CA GLY A 225 2.32 -11.29 -1.14
C GLY A 225 2.55 -9.97 -1.85
N LEU A 226 3.18 -9.00 -1.16
CA LEU A 226 3.62 -7.73 -1.77
C LEU A 226 4.59 -7.97 -2.93
N ILE A 227 5.50 -8.93 -2.79
CA ILE A 227 6.45 -9.33 -3.85
C ILE A 227 5.70 -9.89 -5.07
N ALA A 228 4.77 -10.80 -4.86
CA ALA A 228 4.00 -11.43 -5.94
C ALA A 228 3.17 -10.40 -6.72
N ALA A 229 2.54 -9.45 -6.03
CA ALA A 229 1.80 -8.36 -6.65
C ALA A 229 2.71 -7.44 -7.49
N ALA A 230 3.91 -7.11 -6.99
CA ALA A 230 4.89 -6.33 -7.72
C ALA A 230 5.47 -7.07 -8.95
N ILE A 231 5.76 -8.37 -8.84
CA ILE A 231 6.24 -9.21 -9.96
C ILE A 231 5.15 -9.35 -11.04
N GLY A 232 3.89 -9.58 -10.65
CA GLY A 232 2.76 -9.63 -11.58
C GLY A 232 2.65 -8.35 -12.43
N PHE A 233 2.87 -7.20 -11.80
CA PHE A 233 2.97 -5.91 -12.48
C PHE A 233 4.19 -5.81 -13.42
N GLY A 234 5.38 -6.24 -12.97
CA GLY A 234 6.59 -6.29 -13.79
C GLY A 234 6.47 -7.16 -15.04
N ALA A 235 5.79 -8.31 -14.93
CA ALA A 235 5.55 -9.21 -16.06
C ALA A 235 4.59 -8.61 -17.10
N MET A 236 3.57 -7.86 -16.67
CA MET A 236 2.70 -7.11 -17.58
C MET A 236 3.45 -6.00 -18.34
N LYS A 237 4.46 -5.38 -17.72
CA LYS A 237 5.35 -4.38 -18.38
C LYS A 237 6.13 -5.00 -19.54
N MET A 238 6.63 -6.24 -19.40
CA MET A 238 7.42 -6.90 -20.45
C MET A 238 6.57 -7.41 -21.63
N LYS A 239 5.32 -7.84 -21.39
CA LYS A 239 4.43 -8.32 -22.45
C LYS A 239 3.75 -7.19 -23.24
N GLY A 240 3.51 -6.03 -22.63
CA GLY A 240 2.88 -4.88 -23.29
C GLY A 240 3.74 -4.17 -24.35
N GLY A 241 5.08 -4.31 -24.29
CA GLY A 241 6.02 -3.63 -25.21
C GLY A 241 6.32 -4.38 -26.51
N LYS A 242 5.95 -5.67 -26.64
CA LYS A 242 6.36 -6.51 -27.79
C LYS A 242 5.32 -6.71 -28.90
N LYS A 243 4.12 -6.10 -28.83
CA LYS A 243 3.04 -6.33 -29.82
C LYS A 243 2.95 -5.34 -31.01
N LYS A 244 3.93 -4.45 -31.23
CA LYS A 244 3.96 -3.59 -32.43
C LYS A 244 5.36 -3.49 -33.05
N LYS A 245 5.88 -4.56 -33.63
CA LYS A 245 6.94 -4.51 -34.67
C LYS A 245 7.15 -5.90 -35.33
N LYS A 246 6.23 -6.31 -36.20
CA LYS A 246 6.52 -7.10 -37.43
C LYS A 246 5.24 -7.38 -38.22
N LYS A 247 4.86 -6.42 -39.06
CA LYS A 247 4.24 -6.71 -40.37
C LYS A 247 4.39 -5.47 -41.25
N LYS A 248 5.53 -5.36 -41.95
CA LYS A 248 5.69 -4.57 -43.18
C LYS A 248 7.06 -4.85 -43.83
N SER A 249 7.00 -5.69 -44.87
CA SER A 249 7.86 -5.78 -46.07
C SER A 249 7.12 -6.84 -46.92
N LYS A 250 6.28 -6.54 -47.93
CA LYS A 250 6.56 -6.04 -49.30
C LYS A 250 7.88 -6.64 -49.83
N LYS A 251 7.91 -7.36 -50.95
CA LYS A 251 7.29 -7.10 -52.26
C LYS A 251 7.11 -8.42 -53.00
#